data_AF-A0A4Q5XGU9-F1
#
_entry.id   AF-A0A4Q5XGU9-F1
#
_cell.length_a   1.000
_cell.length_b   1.000
_cell.length_c   1.000
_cell.angle_alpha   90.00
_cell.angle_beta   90.00
_cell.angle_gamma   90.00
#
_symmetry.space_group_name_H-M   'P 1'
#
loop_
_entity.id
_entity.type
_entity.pdbx_description
1 polymer ?
#
loop_
_entity_poly.entity_id
_entity_poly.type
_entity_poly.pdbx_seq_one_letter_code
_entity_poly.pdbx_strand_id
1 'polypeptide(L)'
;MKFFIINSFRFLVYIAYFGIIALYAFGAYIERAQVQEIISKLTGSGQITAAGTLDPGMVLAPSGLAALAIVAGLIMGWIAATIVCGVLVTLLDIRDDINDRLPRAK
;
A
#
# COMPACT_ATOMS: atom_id res chain seq x y z
N MET A 1 33.05 -5.13 -4.43
CA MET A 1 31.88 -5.93 -4.91
C MET A 1 30.76 -5.99 -3.87
N LYS A 2 31.01 -6.39 -2.61
CA LYS A 2 29.98 -6.37 -1.53
C LYS A 2 29.28 -5.01 -1.32
N PHE A 3 30.01 -3.90 -1.36
CA PHE A 3 29.45 -2.54 -1.25
C PHE A 3 28.43 -2.18 -2.34
N PHE A 4 28.61 -2.69 -3.57
CA PHE A 4 27.70 -2.41 -4.68
C PHE A 4 26.40 -3.20 -4.54
N ILE A 5 26.50 -4.44 -4.07
CA ILE A 5 25.36 -5.34 -3.83
C ILE A 5 24.52 -4.85 -2.65
N ILE A 6 25.14 -4.47 -1.52
CA ILE A 6 24.42 -3.95 -0.34
C ILE A 6 23.72 -2.62 -0.66
N ASN A 7 24.37 -1.73 -1.42
CA ASN A 7 23.77 -0.46 -1.81
C ASN A 7 22.60 -0.62 -2.79
N SER A 8 22.67 -1.60 -3.70
CA SER A 8 21.60 -1.88 -4.67
C SER A 8 20.37 -2.55 -4.04
N PHE A 9 20.53 -3.35 -2.98
CA PHE A 9 19.40 -3.88 -2.21
C PHE A 9 18.64 -2.80 -1.43
N ARG A 10 19.35 -1.86 -0.79
CA ARG A 10 18.70 -0.70 -0.15
C ARG A 10 17.92 0.14 -1.16
N PHE A 11 18.48 0.34 -2.35
CA PHE A 11 17.81 1.04 -3.44
C PHE A 11 16.53 0.33 -3.90
N LEU A 12 16.55 -1.00 -4.01
CA LEU A 12 15.37 -1.80 -4.34
C LEU A 12 14.26 -1.63 -3.30
N VAL A 13 14.58 -1.68 -2.00
CA VAL A 13 13.60 -1.48 -0.93
C VAL A 13 12.96 -0.09 -1.00
N TYR A 14 13.74 0.95 -1.32
CA TYR A 14 13.19 2.30 -1.50
C TYR A 14 12.25 2.40 -2.71
N ILE A 15 12.60 1.78 -3.84
CA ILE A 15 11.71 1.73 -5.00
C ILE A 15 10.41 0.98 -4.65
N ALA A 16 10.53 -0.17 -3.98
CA ALA A 16 9.38 -0.96 -3.56
C ALA A 16 8.46 -0.16 -2.61
N TYR A 17 9.03 0.60 -1.68
CA TYR A 17 8.28 1.43 -0.74
C TYR A 17 7.39 2.45 -1.46
N PHE A 18 7.96 3.23 -2.37
CA PHE A 18 7.18 4.19 -3.17
C PHE A 18 6.23 3.50 -4.16
N GLY A 19 6.64 2.39 -4.75
CA GLY A 19 5.84 1.62 -5.68
C GLY A 19 4.56 1.07 -5.05
N ILE A 20 4.65 0.51 -3.83
CA ILE A 20 3.49 -0.02 -3.09
C ILE A 20 2.53 1.12 -2.73
N ILE A 21 3.05 2.26 -2.25
CA ILE A 21 2.22 3.43 -1.93
C ILE A 21 1.47 3.93 -3.17
N ALA A 22 2.18 4.06 -4.30
CA ALA A 22 1.58 4.48 -5.55
C ALA A 22 0.51 3.49 -6.02
N LEU A 23 0.81 2.18 -6.00
CA LEU A 23 -0.13 1.13 -6.41
C LEU A 23 -1.45 1.22 -5.64
N TYR A 24 -1.40 1.37 -4.32
CA TYR A 24 -2.59 1.50 -3.49
C TYR A 24 -3.34 2.81 -3.72
N ALA A 25 -2.64 3.93 -3.91
CA ALA A 25 -3.26 5.22 -4.24
C ALA A 25 -4.02 5.16 -5.58
N PHE A 26 -3.39 4.59 -6.62
CA PHE A 26 -4.02 4.43 -7.93
C PHE A 26 -5.13 3.38 -7.91
N GLY A 27 -4.93 2.26 -7.21
CA GLY A 27 -5.95 1.22 -7.04
C GLY A 27 -7.21 1.78 -6.37
N ALA A 28 -7.06 2.51 -5.27
CA ALA A 28 -8.18 3.15 -4.59
C ALA A 28 -8.88 4.21 -5.48
N TYR A 29 -8.13 4.95 -6.30
CA TYR A 29 -8.71 5.89 -7.25
C TYR A 29 -9.56 5.21 -8.35
N ILE A 30 -9.10 4.05 -8.86
CA ILE A 30 -9.83 3.26 -9.86
C ILE A 30 -11.10 2.66 -9.23
N GLU A 31 -10.99 2.09 -8.04
CA GLU A 31 -12.07 1.42 -7.31
C GLU A 31 -12.81 2.35 -6.32
N ARG A 32 -12.82 3.67 -6.60
CA ARG A 32 -13.36 4.70 -5.72
C ARG A 32 -14.83 4.50 -5.31
N ALA A 33 -15.63 3.82 -6.13
CA ALA A 33 -17.01 3.46 -5.79
C ALA A 33 -17.08 2.51 -4.58
N GLN A 34 -16.19 1.51 -4.53
CA GLN A 34 -16.09 0.58 -3.40
C GLN A 34 -15.57 1.28 -2.14
N VAL A 35 -14.63 2.23 -2.30
CA VAL A 35 -14.15 3.07 -1.18
C VAL A 35 -15.32 3.83 -0.54
N GLN A 36 -16.22 4.40 -1.35
CA GLN A 36 -17.40 5.09 -0.85
C GLN A 36 -18.34 4.16 -0.08
N GLU A 37 -18.56 2.94 -0.58
CA GLU A 37 -19.39 1.93 0.08
C GLU A 37 -18.82 1.50 1.43
N ILE A 38 -17.51 1.31 1.52
CA ILE A 38 -16.85 0.92 2.77
C ILE A 38 -17.00 2.04 3.81
N ILE A 39 -16.79 3.29 3.40
CA ILE A 39 -16.89 4.46 4.30
C ILE A 39 -18.32 4.71 4.77
N SER A 40 -19.33 4.51 3.90
CA SER A 40 -20.74 4.67 4.28
C SER A 40 -21.16 3.63 5.32
N LYS A 41 -20.64 2.41 5.24
CA LYS A 41 -20.83 1.36 6.26
C LYS A 41 -20.15 1.71 7.59
N LEU A 42 -18.91 2.20 7.54
CA LEU A 42 -18.12 2.57 8.73
C LEU A 42 -18.72 3.75 9.51
N THR A 43 -19.33 4.71 8.81
CA THR A 43 -19.85 5.94 9.42
C THR A 43 -21.23 5.73 10.06
N GLY A 44 -21.77 4.50 10.07
CA GLY A 44 -23.08 4.19 10.66
C GLY A 44 -24.27 4.75 9.89
N SER A 45 -24.03 5.35 8.71
CA SER A 45 -25.05 5.85 7.79
C SER A 45 -25.63 4.73 6.93
N GLY A 46 -26.14 3.69 7.61
CA GLY A 46 -26.65 2.49 6.97
C GLY A 46 -27.93 2.77 6.18
N GLN A 47 -27.81 2.89 4.86
CA GLN A 47 -28.84 2.34 3.98
C GLN A 47 -28.26 2.01 2.61
N ILE A 48 -28.06 0.71 2.40
CA ILE A 48 -27.92 0.14 1.07
C ILE A 48 -29.35 0.03 0.54
N THR A 49 -29.76 0.90 -0.39
CA THR A 49 -30.91 0.58 -1.21
C THR A 49 -30.54 -0.63 -2.07
N ALA A 50 -31.46 -1.60 -2.19
CA ALA A 50 -31.26 -2.96 -2.71
C ALA A 50 -30.77 -3.09 -4.17
N ALA A 51 -30.14 -2.06 -4.73
CA ALA A 51 -29.61 -1.96 -6.09
C ALA A 51 -28.17 -1.44 -6.18
N GLY A 52 -27.39 -1.44 -5.08
CA GLY A 52 -25.99 -0.96 -5.10
C GLY A 52 -25.85 0.55 -5.35
N THR A 53 -26.96 1.28 -5.27
CA THR A 53 -27.02 2.73 -5.35
C THR A 53 -26.93 3.31 -3.94
N LEU A 54 -25.98 4.23 -3.75
CA LEU A 54 -25.85 5.04 -2.55
C LEU A 54 -26.97 6.09 -2.56
N ASP A 55 -27.50 6.46 -1.39
CA ASP A 55 -28.50 7.53 -1.24
C ASP A 55 -28.03 8.80 -1.99
N PRO A 56 -28.82 9.39 -2.90
CA PRO A 56 -28.40 10.53 -3.71
C PRO A 56 -27.81 11.71 -2.91
N GLY A 57 -28.22 11.90 -1.65
CA GLY A 57 -27.68 12.94 -0.76
C GLY A 57 -26.29 12.64 -0.18
N MET A 58 -25.80 11.41 -0.32
CA MET A 58 -24.54 10.92 0.25
C MET A 58 -23.46 10.65 -0.81
N VAL A 59 -23.78 10.90 -2.09
CA VAL A 59 -22.80 10.81 -3.17
C VAL A 59 -21.94 12.06 -3.16
N LEU A 60 -20.69 11.91 -2.72
CA LEU A 60 -19.67 12.93 -2.90
C LEU A 60 -19.61 13.31 -4.38
N ALA A 61 -19.49 14.61 -4.67
CA ALA A 61 -19.18 15.06 -6.02
C ALA A 61 -17.95 14.29 -6.56
N PRO A 62 -17.87 14.02 -7.88
CA PRO A 62 -16.82 13.18 -8.45
C PRO A 62 -15.40 13.57 -8.04
N SER A 63 -15.15 14.88 -7.86
CA SER A 63 -13.89 15.43 -7.38
C SER A 63 -13.61 15.14 -5.90
N GLY A 64 -14.63 15.23 -5.04
CA GLY A 64 -14.52 14.92 -3.61
C GLY A 64 -14.30 13.44 -3.35
N LEU A 65 -14.99 12.57 -4.09
CA LEU A 65 -14.77 11.13 -4.01
C LEU A 65 -13.37 10.73 -4.48
N ALA A 66 -12.91 11.31 -5.58
CA ALA A 66 -11.55 11.08 -6.09
C ALA A 66 -10.49 11.46 -5.06
N ALA A 67 -10.61 12.64 -4.44
CA ALA A 67 -9.68 13.09 -3.41
C ALA A 67 -9.67 12.15 -2.20
N LEU A 68 -10.85 11.78 -1.69
CA LEU A 68 -10.98 10.86 -0.56
C LEU A 68 -10.37 9.48 -0.87
N ALA A 69 -10.64 8.94 -2.06
CA ALA A 69 -10.13 7.65 -2.48
C ALA A 69 -8.60 7.65 -2.59
N ILE A 70 -8.00 8.71 -3.15
CA ILE A 70 -6.55 8.86 -3.21
C ILE A 70 -5.95 8.91 -1.80
N VAL A 71 -6.53 9.71 -0.89
CA VAL A 71 -6.04 9.81 0.50
C VAL A 71 -6.16 8.48 1.24
N ALA A 72 -7.30 7.78 1.10
CA ALA A 72 -7.49 6.46 1.69
C ALA A 72 -6.47 5.44 1.15
N GLY A 73 -6.24 5.44 -0.16
CA GLY A 73 -5.23 4.61 -0.81
C GLY A 73 -3.81 4.94 -0.36
N LEU A 74 -3.46 6.21 -0.18
CA LEU A 74 -2.15 6.62 0.33
C LEU A 74 -1.91 6.13 1.76
N ILE A 75 -2.91 6.21 2.64
CA ILE A 75 -2.82 5.73 4.02
C ILE A 75 -2.64 4.21 4.06
N MET A 76 -3.51 3.47 3.35
CA MET A 76 -3.44 2.01 3.30
C MET A 76 -2.15 1.53 2.63
N GLY A 77 -1.74 2.20 1.55
CA GLY A 77 -0.48 1.96 0.86
C GLY A 77 0.73 2.21 1.75
N TRP A 78 0.71 3.26 2.59
CA TRP A 78 1.78 3.56 3.54
C TRP A 78 1.93 2.46 4.60
N ILE A 79 0.81 2.01 5.17
CA ILE A 79 0.81 0.92 6.16
C ILE A 79 1.33 -0.37 5.52
N ALA A 80 0.79 -0.74 4.36
CA ALA A 80 1.21 -1.94 3.63
C ALA A 80 2.69 -1.88 3.25
N ALA A 81 3.16 -0.74 2.72
CA ALA A 81 4.56 -0.53 2.36
C ALA A 81 5.48 -0.64 3.57
N THR A 82 5.09 -0.07 4.71
CA THR A 82 5.89 -0.14 5.94
C THR A 82 6.05 -1.58 6.41
N ILE A 83 4.98 -2.37 6.40
CA ILE A 83 5.02 -3.78 6.79
C ILE A 83 5.87 -4.59 5.80
N VAL A 84 5.58 -4.47 4.50
CA VAL A 84 6.28 -5.25 3.46
C VAL A 84 7.77 -4.90 3.42
N CYS A 85 8.13 -3.62 3.39
CA CYS A 85 9.52 -3.19 3.38
C CYS A 85 10.23 -3.53 4.70
N GLY A 86 9.55 -3.44 5.84
CA GLY A 86 10.08 -3.90 7.12
C GLY A 86 10.44 -5.38 7.09
N VAL A 87 9.54 -6.23 6.60
CA VAL A 87 9.80 -7.67 6.42
C VAL A 87 10.95 -7.90 5.43
N LEU A 88 10.96 -7.22 4.28
CA LEU A 88 12.03 -7.34 3.29
C LEU A 88 13.40 -7.04 3.90
N VAL A 89 13.54 -5.95 4.66
CA VAL A 89 14.80 -5.61 5.33
C VAL A 89 15.21 -6.70 6.32
N THR A 90 14.29 -7.19 7.16
CA THR A 90 14.62 -8.26 8.12
C THR A 90 15.08 -9.56 7.43
N LEU A 91 14.47 -9.93 6.31
CA LEU A 91 14.88 -11.10 5.53
C LEU A 91 16.25 -10.89 4.86
N LEU A 92 16.54 -9.67 4.39
CA LEU A 92 17.83 -9.32 3.81
C LEU A 92 18.94 -9.36 4.87
N ASP A 93 18.68 -8.90 6.09
CA ASP A 93 19.64 -8.98 7.20
C ASP A 93 19.95 -10.44 7.56
N ILE A 94 18.93 -11.31 7.60
CA ILE A 94 19.11 -12.76 7.83
C ILE A 94 19.93 -13.39 6.70
N ARG A 95 19.62 -13.06 5.45
CA ARG A 95 20.36 -13.57 4.28
C ARG A 95 21.83 -13.18 4.36
N ASP A 96 22.11 -11.92 4.69
CA ASP A 96 23.47 -11.42 4.76
C ASP A 96 24.23 -12.03 5.95
N ASP A 97 23.60 -12.22 7.11
CA ASP A 97 24.20 -12.93 8.25
C ASP A 97 24.53 -14.40 7.90
N ILE A 98 23.65 -15.12 7.19
CA ILE A 98 23.93 -16.49 6.72
C ILE A 98 25.08 -16.49 5.71
N ASN A 99 25.06 -15.57 4.74
CA ASN A 99 26.09 -15.47 3.70
C ASN A 99 27.48 -15.16 4.29
N ASP A 100 27.54 -14.47 5.42
CA ASP A 100 28.79 -14.17 6.13
C ASP A 100 29.28 -15.32 7.01
N ARG A 101 28.40 -16.20 7.48
CA ARG A 101 28.74 -17.39 8.29
C ARG A 101 29.13 -18.61 7.46
N LEU A 102 28.72 -18.68 6.20
CA LEU A 102 29.12 -19.77 5.31
C LEU A 102 30.64 -19.73 5.10
N PRO A 103 31.35 -20.87 5.28
CA PRO A 103 32.77 -20.93 4.98
C PRO A 103 32.94 -20.55 3.50
N ARG A 104 33.65 -19.45 3.25
CA ARG A 104 34.00 -19.08 1.89
C ARG A 104 34.80 -20.24 1.30
N ALA A 105 34.23 -20.92 0.30
CA ALA A 105 34.94 -21.94 -0.45
C ALA A 105 36.27 -21.33 -0.91
N LYS A 106 37.36 -22.04 -0.58
CA LYS A 106 38.74 -21.62 -0.82
C LYS A 106 39.03 -21.53 -2.31
#